data_AF-A0A2E3ML64-F1
#
_entry.id   AF-A0A2E3ML64-F1
#
_cell.length_a   1.000
_cell.length_b   1.000
_cell.length_c   1.000
_cell.angle_alpha   90.00
_cell.angle_beta   90.00
_cell.angle_gamma   90.00
#
_symmetry.space_group_name_H-M   'P 1'
#
loop_
_entity.id
_entity.type
_entity.pdbx_description
1 polymer ?
#
loop_
_entity_poly.entity_id
_entity_poly.type
_entity_poly.pdbx_seq_one_letter_code
_entity_poly.pdbx_strand_id
1 'polypeptide(L)'
;MQSTRRQRGERRRRLLIEESDHRSAFPGGQPPRSLSSRKPTSPAEFGNYTDEALAERQPRLCDLIPWRMATLICVLLGGTMLIIAVELLFIGFGQQPGIYSRNQLSPFDPGATGSLASWIGSGFLILAAFLAVQVYLLRRHRHDDYRGYYRGWLWVAAVLVIGSLDATTGLHQLLPPAMCAATGITVYGDGTIWWLLLASAVILACTFRSILELRYSALATVAFLIAMGGYSWAALMLLEVVWAPRGLDQVMVASASVLSGHFGLLMSLACYSRHVYLDAQGMGKRSRRVSPRGETPGEGGESNAPAAAPDVLAFPVPGEELDSTPAEKDYIRDSRAKADEDEAADSLAVDESLAVDEVVQGDFATVDAAEEFVAELSAPKQRLSKAERRRRRKQRRRKAA
;
A
#
# COMPACT_ATOMS: atom_id res chain seq x y z
N MET A 1 -28.75 -2.17 16.81
CA MET A 1 -29.04 -0.75 17.16
C MET A 1 -27.95 0.28 16.79
N GLN A 2 -26.70 -0.10 16.47
CA GLN A 2 -25.64 0.89 16.15
C GLN A 2 -25.68 1.48 14.72
N SER A 3 -26.34 0.84 13.76
CA SER A 3 -26.39 1.29 12.36
C SER A 3 -27.20 2.57 12.15
N THR A 4 -28.27 2.77 12.92
CA THR A 4 -29.17 3.93 12.80
C THR A 4 -28.53 5.23 13.32
N ARG A 5 -27.61 5.15 14.30
CA ARG A 5 -26.85 6.31 14.77
C ARG A 5 -25.85 6.83 13.73
N ARG A 6 -25.21 5.93 12.96
CA ARG A 6 -24.30 6.33 11.87
C ARG A 6 -25.04 7.02 10.72
N GLN A 7 -26.20 6.48 10.31
CA GLN A 7 -27.02 7.08 9.25
C GLN A 7 -27.52 8.49 9.60
N ARG A 8 -27.91 8.75 10.86
CA ARG A 8 -28.31 10.11 11.28
C ARG A 8 -27.15 11.10 11.22
N GLY A 9 -25.93 10.67 11.55
CA GLY A 9 -24.74 11.51 11.47
C GLY A 9 -24.40 11.92 10.04
N GLU A 10 -24.41 10.96 9.10
CA GLU A 10 -24.15 11.23 7.68
C GLU A 10 -25.20 12.15 7.06
N ARG A 11 -26.49 11.93 7.37
CA ARG A 11 -27.57 12.78 6.86
C ARG A 11 -27.43 14.22 7.36
N ARG A 12 -27.08 14.41 8.64
CA ARG A 12 -26.84 15.74 9.22
C ARG A 12 -25.61 16.43 8.60
N ARG A 13 -24.53 15.68 8.33
CA ARG A 13 -23.33 16.25 7.71
C ARG A 13 -23.55 16.65 6.25
N ARG A 14 -24.33 15.89 5.49
CA ARG A 14 -24.74 16.25 4.12
C ARG A 14 -25.64 17.49 4.11
N LEU A 15 -26.61 17.56 5.01
CA LEU A 15 -27.47 18.74 5.15
C LEU A 15 -26.66 20.00 5.50
N LEU A 16 -25.62 19.91 6.33
CA LEU A 16 -24.77 21.07 6.64
C LEU A 16 -23.93 21.54 5.46
N ILE A 17 -23.46 20.62 4.60
CA ILE A 17 -22.74 20.98 3.36
C ILE A 17 -23.69 21.64 2.35
N GLU A 18 -24.88 21.05 2.18
CA GLU A 18 -25.94 21.61 1.32
C GLU A 18 -26.42 22.98 1.83
N GLU A 19 -26.49 23.18 3.16
CA GLU A 19 -26.89 24.45 3.77
C GLU A 19 -25.80 25.53 3.66
N SER A 20 -24.51 25.16 3.69
CA SER A 20 -23.42 26.10 3.40
C SER A 20 -23.39 26.55 1.94
N ASP A 21 -23.74 25.67 0.99
CA ASP A 21 -23.83 26.04 -0.43
C ASP A 21 -25.05 26.95 -0.70
N HIS A 22 -26.17 26.73 0.01
CA HIS A 22 -27.39 27.53 -0.17
C HIS A 22 -27.40 28.88 0.55
N ARG A 23 -26.60 29.09 1.61
CA ARG A 23 -26.51 30.41 2.28
C ARG A 23 -25.89 31.51 1.42
N SER A 24 -25.28 31.17 0.29
CA SER A 24 -24.69 32.12 -0.66
C SER A 24 -25.72 32.79 -1.59
N ALA A 25 -26.99 32.38 -1.54
CA ALA A 25 -28.04 32.83 -2.47
C ALA A 25 -29.09 33.75 -1.82
N PHE A 26 -28.70 34.62 -0.89
CA PHE A 26 -29.61 35.67 -0.40
C PHE A 26 -29.76 36.79 -1.44
N PRO A 27 -30.98 37.07 -1.93
CA PRO A 27 -31.24 38.15 -2.88
C PRO A 27 -31.40 39.46 -2.10
N GLY A 28 -30.44 40.39 -2.19
CA GLY A 28 -30.66 41.77 -1.75
C GLY A 28 -29.46 42.57 -1.26
N GLY A 29 -28.31 41.94 -1.00
CA GLY A 29 -27.08 42.66 -0.64
C GLY A 29 -26.22 42.92 -1.87
N GLN A 30 -26.02 44.19 -2.25
CA GLN A 30 -25.03 44.54 -3.28
C GLN A 30 -23.68 43.94 -2.91
N PRO A 31 -23.07 43.14 -3.80
CA PRO A 31 -21.80 42.48 -3.51
C PRO A 31 -20.71 43.55 -3.36
N PRO A 32 -19.87 43.48 -2.31
CA PRO A 32 -18.65 44.28 -2.29
C PRO A 32 -17.84 43.94 -3.55
N ARG A 33 -17.46 44.97 -4.31
CA ARG A 33 -16.48 44.88 -5.41
C ARG A 33 -15.13 44.42 -4.82
N SER A 34 -14.99 43.12 -4.58
CA SER A 34 -13.73 42.53 -4.16
C SER A 34 -12.88 42.25 -5.40
N LEU A 35 -11.77 42.95 -5.50
CA LEU A 35 -10.73 42.76 -6.49
C LEU A 35 -10.17 41.32 -6.46
N SER A 36 -9.87 40.80 -7.64
CA SER A 36 -9.32 39.48 -7.95
C SER A 36 -10.31 38.30 -7.89
N SER A 37 -10.94 38.05 -9.03
CA SER A 37 -11.61 36.80 -9.37
C SER A 37 -10.60 35.65 -9.42
N ARG A 38 -10.15 35.17 -8.27
CA ARG A 38 -9.48 33.88 -8.19
C ARG A 38 -10.56 32.84 -8.49
N LYS A 39 -10.58 32.37 -9.75
CA LYS A 39 -11.47 31.29 -10.22
C LYS A 39 -11.47 30.21 -9.13
N PRO A 40 -12.61 29.88 -8.50
CA PRO A 40 -12.66 28.78 -7.56
C PRO A 40 -12.22 27.54 -8.34
N THR A 41 -11.01 27.08 -8.06
CA THR A 41 -10.47 25.83 -8.58
C THR A 41 -11.52 24.78 -8.28
N SER A 42 -12.03 24.13 -9.32
CA SER A 42 -13.19 23.27 -9.18
C SER A 42 -12.87 22.17 -8.16
N PRO A 43 -13.76 21.90 -7.19
CA PRO A 43 -13.55 20.88 -6.15
C PRO A 43 -13.41 19.44 -6.70
N ALA A 44 -13.47 19.28 -8.03
CA ALA A 44 -13.24 18.01 -8.71
C ALA A 44 -11.75 17.63 -8.83
N GLU A 45 -10.81 18.53 -8.51
CA GLU A 45 -9.37 18.25 -8.67
C GLU A 45 -8.71 17.64 -7.43
N PHE A 46 -9.26 17.87 -6.23
CA PHE A 46 -8.68 17.40 -4.97
C PHE A 46 -9.09 15.95 -4.64
N GLY A 47 -8.49 14.98 -5.35
CA GLY A 47 -8.26 13.63 -4.84
C GLY A 47 -9.46 12.84 -4.28
N ASN A 48 -9.18 11.79 -3.50
CA ASN A 48 -10.19 10.99 -2.76
C ASN A 48 -10.28 11.43 -1.27
N TYR A 49 -9.75 12.61 -0.92
CA TYR A 49 -9.56 13.07 0.46
C TYR A 49 -10.16 14.45 0.65
N THR A 50 -10.63 14.73 1.86
CA THR A 50 -11.12 16.07 2.26
C THR A 50 -9.97 17.08 2.30
N ASP A 51 -10.24 18.38 2.16
CA ASP A 51 -9.26 19.46 2.39
C ASP A 51 -8.61 19.40 3.80
N GLU A 52 -9.26 18.79 4.79
CA GLU A 52 -8.68 18.52 6.12
C GLU A 52 -7.46 17.59 6.07
N ALA A 53 -7.28 16.83 4.99
CA ALA A 53 -6.15 15.95 4.78
C ALA A 53 -4.94 16.65 4.14
N LEU A 54 -5.02 17.95 3.82
CA LEU A 54 -3.85 18.69 3.31
C LEU A 54 -2.79 18.82 4.42
N ALA A 55 -1.50 18.76 4.03
CA ALA A 55 -0.37 18.78 4.97
C ALA A 55 -0.46 19.95 5.98
N GLU A 56 -0.96 21.11 5.55
CA GLU A 56 -1.13 22.31 6.36
C GLU A 56 -2.08 22.14 7.55
N ARG A 57 -2.99 21.16 7.49
CA ARG A 57 -4.00 20.89 8.53
C ARG A 57 -3.76 19.58 9.28
N GLN A 58 -2.77 18.80 8.87
CA GLN A 58 -2.42 17.55 9.54
C GLN A 58 -1.59 17.82 10.81
N PRO A 59 -1.69 16.95 11.83
CA PRO A 59 -0.79 17.04 12.97
C PRO A 59 0.65 16.84 12.52
N ARG A 60 1.60 17.58 13.12
CA ARG A 60 3.05 17.50 12.85
C ARG A 60 3.65 16.10 13.00
N LEU A 61 2.91 15.15 13.57
CA LEU A 61 3.28 13.75 13.58
C LEU A 61 3.49 13.21 12.16
N CYS A 62 2.74 13.68 11.16
CA CYS A 62 2.86 13.21 9.78
C CYS A 62 4.15 13.68 9.07
N ASP A 63 4.90 14.61 9.66
CA ASP A 63 6.17 15.11 9.11
C ASP A 63 7.28 14.05 9.11
N LEU A 64 7.15 13.00 9.94
CA LEU A 64 8.12 11.92 10.03
C LEU A 64 7.97 10.86 8.92
N ILE A 65 6.98 11.00 8.03
CA ILE A 65 6.78 10.04 6.93
C ILE A 65 7.91 10.22 5.90
N PRO A 66 8.62 9.14 5.49
CA PRO A 66 9.71 9.21 4.53
C PRO A 66 9.18 9.54 3.13
N TRP A 67 9.04 10.83 2.82
CA TRP A 67 8.58 11.32 1.51
C TRP A 67 9.58 11.09 0.38
N ARG A 68 10.88 11.24 0.66
CA ARG A 68 11.98 11.09 -0.31
C ARG A 68 12.39 9.63 -0.41
N MET A 69 12.60 9.15 -1.63
CA MET A 69 13.12 7.80 -1.87
C MET A 69 14.51 7.61 -1.25
N ALA A 70 15.34 8.65 -1.25
CA ALA A 70 16.63 8.62 -0.57
C ALA A 70 16.50 8.26 0.91
N THR A 71 15.47 8.76 1.62
CA THR A 71 15.23 8.41 3.02
C THR A 71 14.91 6.92 3.18
N LEU A 72 14.07 6.35 2.31
CA LEU A 72 13.78 4.91 2.32
C LEU A 72 15.04 4.07 2.04
N ILE A 73 15.90 4.50 1.11
CA ILE A 73 17.17 3.82 0.82
C ILE A 73 18.12 3.90 2.01
N CYS A 74 18.23 5.08 2.67
CA CYS A 74 19.04 5.23 3.87
C CYS A 74 18.52 4.36 5.02
N VAL A 75 17.21 4.27 5.22
CA VAL A 75 16.62 3.37 6.23
C VAL A 75 16.86 1.91 5.86
N LEU A 76 16.72 1.55 4.58
CA LEU A 76 17.01 0.20 4.06
C LEU A 76 18.46 -0.21 4.40
N LEU A 77 19.43 0.59 3.95
CA LEU A 77 20.85 0.32 4.14
C LEU A 77 21.26 0.40 5.62
N GLY A 78 20.74 1.36 6.36
CA GLY A 78 21.04 1.52 7.78
C GLY A 78 20.51 0.35 8.61
N GLY A 79 19.29 -0.10 8.33
CA GLY A 79 18.70 -1.25 9.01
C GLY A 79 19.38 -2.57 8.65
N THR A 80 19.73 -2.80 7.39
CA THR A 80 20.50 -4.02 7.02
C THR A 80 21.89 -4.02 7.63
N MET A 81 22.60 -2.88 7.62
CA MET A 81 23.90 -2.75 8.29
C MET A 81 23.79 -3.00 9.80
N LEU A 82 22.72 -2.52 10.43
CA LEU A 82 22.47 -2.77 11.85
C LEU A 82 22.26 -4.26 12.14
N ILE A 83 21.48 -4.96 11.32
CA ILE A 83 21.27 -6.42 11.43
C ILE A 83 22.61 -7.15 11.29
N ILE A 84 23.38 -6.86 10.23
CA ILE A 84 24.69 -7.48 10.00
C ILE A 84 25.64 -7.22 11.18
N ALA A 85 25.66 -6.00 11.70
CA ALA A 85 26.53 -5.64 12.83
C ALA A 85 26.20 -6.44 14.10
N VAL A 86 24.91 -6.66 14.40
CA VAL A 86 24.48 -7.47 15.55
C VAL A 86 24.90 -8.93 15.40
N GLU A 87 24.70 -9.51 14.22
CA GLU A 87 25.08 -10.90 13.96
C GLU A 87 26.61 -11.09 13.98
N LEU A 88 27.39 -10.15 13.42
CA LEU A 88 28.85 -10.17 13.52
C LEU A 88 29.34 -10.02 14.96
N LEU A 89 28.65 -9.23 15.78
CA LEU A 89 28.94 -9.07 17.19
C LEU A 89 28.71 -10.39 17.94
N PHE A 90 27.63 -11.10 17.62
CA PHE A 90 27.37 -12.43 18.17
C PHE A 90 28.46 -13.44 17.79
N ILE A 91 28.88 -13.49 16.52
CA ILE A 91 29.96 -14.39 16.09
C ILE A 91 31.27 -14.05 16.81
N GLY A 92 31.60 -12.75 16.92
CA GLY A 92 32.86 -12.28 17.50
C GLY A 92 32.97 -12.51 19.01
N PHE A 93 31.90 -12.26 19.77
CA PHE A 93 31.90 -12.34 21.24
C PHE A 93 31.26 -13.62 21.78
N GLY A 94 30.22 -14.14 21.13
CA GLY A 94 29.47 -15.30 21.58
C GLY A 94 30.23 -16.62 21.46
N GLN A 95 31.20 -16.70 20.54
CA GLN A 95 31.96 -17.93 20.28
C GLN A 95 33.36 -17.98 20.93
N GLN A 96 33.69 -17.09 21.88
CA GLN A 96 34.99 -17.13 22.57
C GLN A 96 34.89 -17.87 23.91
N PRO A 97 35.13 -19.19 23.96
CA PRO A 97 35.10 -19.95 25.21
C PRO A 97 36.24 -19.51 26.13
N GLY A 98 35.92 -19.21 27.38
CA GLY A 98 36.89 -19.07 28.48
C GLY A 98 37.30 -17.65 28.86
N ILE A 99 36.95 -16.62 28.08
CA ILE A 99 37.28 -15.23 28.44
C ILE A 99 36.19 -14.58 29.30
N TYR A 100 34.92 -14.84 28.97
CA TYR A 100 33.77 -14.26 29.65
C TYR A 100 32.87 -15.34 30.24
N SER A 101 32.25 -15.03 31.39
CA SER A 101 31.24 -15.92 31.96
C SER A 101 29.98 -15.91 31.08
N ARG A 102 29.30 -17.05 30.94
CA ARG A 102 28.06 -17.18 30.13
C ARG A 102 27.02 -16.09 30.45
N ASN A 103 26.90 -15.71 31.72
CA ASN A 103 25.98 -14.66 32.17
C ASN A 103 26.38 -13.25 31.68
N GLN A 104 27.67 -12.98 31.48
CA GLN A 104 28.15 -11.68 30.97
C GLN A 104 27.91 -11.53 29.47
N LEU A 105 27.83 -12.64 28.74
CA LEU A 105 27.54 -12.67 27.31
C LEU A 105 26.05 -12.78 26.97
N SER A 106 25.18 -12.90 27.99
CA SER A 106 23.73 -12.98 27.80
C SER A 106 23.14 -11.85 26.93
N PRO A 107 23.62 -10.59 26.98
CA PRO A 107 23.12 -9.55 26.08
C PRO A 107 23.46 -9.78 24.60
N PHE A 108 24.51 -10.55 24.30
CA PHE A 108 24.93 -10.85 22.93
C PHE A 108 24.34 -12.16 22.42
N ASP A 109 23.90 -13.06 23.31
CA ASP A 109 23.22 -14.29 22.94
C ASP A 109 21.82 -13.97 22.36
N PRO A 110 21.58 -14.21 21.05
CA PRO A 110 20.29 -13.92 20.43
C PRO A 110 19.14 -14.76 21.01
N GLY A 111 19.44 -15.91 21.62
CA GLY A 111 18.45 -16.75 22.28
C GLY A 111 18.07 -16.27 23.68
N ALA A 112 18.85 -15.35 24.27
CA ALA A 112 18.57 -14.84 25.60
C ALA A 112 17.47 -13.76 25.59
N THR A 113 16.66 -13.74 26.64
CA THR A 113 15.69 -12.68 26.87
C THR A 113 16.40 -11.35 27.13
N GLY A 114 15.93 -10.27 26.50
CA GLY A 114 16.57 -8.96 26.62
C GLY A 114 17.92 -8.85 25.91
N SER A 115 18.23 -9.74 24.97
CA SER A 115 19.41 -9.64 24.10
C SER A 115 19.39 -8.38 23.23
N LEU A 116 20.54 -7.96 22.72
CA LEU A 116 20.67 -6.80 21.83
C LEU A 116 19.80 -6.96 20.57
N ALA A 117 19.72 -8.17 20.01
CA ALA A 117 18.84 -8.49 18.89
C ALA A 117 17.38 -8.24 19.25
N SER A 118 16.95 -8.64 20.45
CA SER A 118 15.59 -8.42 20.94
C SER A 118 15.25 -6.94 21.13
N TRP A 119 16.19 -6.12 21.62
CA TRP A 119 16.03 -4.67 21.74
C TRP A 119 15.92 -3.97 20.39
N ILE A 120 16.72 -4.38 19.40
CA ILE A 120 16.67 -3.79 18.06
C ILE A 120 15.37 -4.22 17.36
N GLY A 121 15.00 -5.50 17.46
CA GLY A 121 13.74 -6.02 16.92
C GLY A 121 12.52 -5.32 17.50
N SER A 122 12.50 -5.08 18.82
CA SER A 122 11.42 -4.35 19.48
C SER A 122 11.34 -2.89 19.03
N GLY A 123 12.50 -2.26 18.78
CA GLY A 123 12.59 -0.92 18.18
C GLY A 123 11.98 -0.88 16.77
N PHE A 124 12.30 -1.85 15.91
CA PHE A 124 11.67 -1.96 14.59
C PHE A 124 10.15 -2.11 14.67
N LEU A 125 9.65 -2.92 15.61
CA LEU A 125 8.22 -3.10 15.85
C LEU A 125 7.52 -1.83 16.35
N ILE A 126 8.13 -1.05 17.24
CA ILE A 126 7.56 0.23 17.69
C ILE A 126 7.52 1.26 16.56
N LEU A 127 8.59 1.35 15.76
CA LEU A 127 8.61 2.23 14.59
C LEU A 127 7.55 1.81 13.56
N ALA A 128 7.38 0.51 13.35
CA ALA A 128 6.34 -0.05 12.52
C ALA A 128 4.94 0.30 13.06
N ALA A 129 4.70 0.13 14.36
CA ALA A 129 3.45 0.49 15.02
C ALA A 129 3.13 1.98 14.86
N PHE A 130 4.14 2.84 15.02
CA PHE A 130 4.01 4.27 14.80
C PHE A 130 3.57 4.58 13.36
N LEU A 131 4.20 3.97 12.35
CA LEU A 131 3.80 4.14 10.96
C LEU A 131 2.38 3.63 10.69
N ALA A 132 1.95 2.53 11.32
CA ALA A 132 0.57 2.06 11.24
C ALA A 132 -0.43 3.11 11.82
N VAL A 133 -0.08 3.77 12.92
CA VAL A 133 -0.88 4.89 13.46
C VAL A 133 -0.91 6.07 12.47
N GLN A 134 0.19 6.38 11.79
CA GLN A 134 0.19 7.44 10.76
C GLN A 134 -0.75 7.10 9.60
N VAL A 135 -0.72 5.86 9.12
CA VAL A 135 -1.65 5.39 8.09
C VAL A 135 -3.10 5.53 8.55
N TYR A 136 -3.40 5.18 9.81
CA TYR A 136 -4.72 5.41 10.40
C TYR A 136 -5.12 6.90 10.37
N LEU A 137 -4.24 7.79 10.80
CA LEU A 137 -4.50 9.23 10.85
C LEU A 137 -4.74 9.84 9.47
N LEU A 138 -4.02 9.38 8.44
CA LEU A 138 -4.23 9.82 7.06
C LEU A 138 -5.55 9.27 6.50
N ARG A 139 -5.82 7.98 6.70
CA ARG A 139 -6.98 7.31 6.09
C ARG A 139 -8.32 7.68 6.70
N ARG A 140 -8.36 8.13 7.97
CA ARG A 140 -9.62 8.58 8.59
C ARG A 140 -10.28 9.75 7.84
N HIS A 141 -9.51 10.51 7.05
CA HIS A 141 -9.97 11.65 6.24
C HIS A 141 -10.29 11.26 4.78
N ARG A 142 -10.19 9.99 4.41
CA ARG A 142 -10.49 9.51 3.06
C ARG A 142 -12.00 9.47 2.83
N HIS A 143 -12.48 10.13 1.78
CA HIS A 143 -13.90 10.20 1.44
C HIS A 143 -14.53 8.88 1.02
N ASP A 144 -13.75 7.87 0.66
CA ASP A 144 -14.26 6.58 0.17
C ASP A 144 -14.36 5.52 1.28
N ASP A 145 -13.80 5.79 2.48
CA ASP A 145 -13.64 4.80 3.54
C ASP A 145 -14.75 4.90 4.63
N TYR A 146 -16.01 4.92 4.20
CA TYR A 146 -17.16 5.03 5.13
C TYR A 146 -17.41 3.78 5.98
N ARG A 147 -16.87 2.62 5.55
CA ARG A 147 -17.07 1.35 6.25
C ARG A 147 -16.22 1.24 7.52
N GLY A 148 -15.32 2.19 7.77
CA GLY A 148 -14.48 2.21 8.96
C GLY A 148 -13.32 1.23 8.87
N TYR A 149 -12.89 0.85 7.66
CA TYR A 149 -11.77 -0.06 7.47
C TYR A 149 -10.47 0.55 8.00
N TYR A 150 -10.33 1.88 7.99
CA TYR A 150 -9.18 2.57 8.58
C TYR A 150 -8.90 2.15 10.03
N ARG A 151 -9.90 1.78 10.84
CA ARG A 151 -9.71 1.32 12.24
C ARG A 151 -8.87 0.06 12.37
N GLY A 152 -8.81 -0.76 11.32
CA GLY A 152 -7.97 -1.95 11.30
C GLY A 152 -6.48 -1.66 11.54
N TRP A 153 -6.01 -0.48 11.13
CA TRP A 153 -4.63 -0.06 11.37
C TRP A 153 -4.30 0.14 12.86
N LEU A 154 -5.29 0.48 13.70
CA LEU A 154 -5.08 0.53 15.15
C LEU A 154 -4.90 -0.86 15.75
N TRP A 155 -5.58 -1.87 15.22
CA TRP A 155 -5.36 -3.27 15.62
C TRP A 155 -3.96 -3.74 15.21
N VAL A 156 -3.53 -3.43 13.98
CA VAL A 156 -2.16 -3.71 13.54
C VAL A 156 -1.14 -3.03 14.46
N ALA A 157 -1.32 -1.74 14.75
CA ALA A 157 -0.44 -1.02 15.68
C ALA A 157 -0.41 -1.65 17.08
N ALA A 158 -1.58 -2.04 17.63
CA ALA A 158 -1.66 -2.70 18.93
C ALA A 158 -0.91 -4.04 18.94
N VAL A 159 -1.08 -4.87 17.90
CA VAL A 159 -0.35 -6.15 17.77
C VAL A 159 1.15 -5.92 17.67
N LEU A 160 1.60 -4.90 16.93
CA LEU A 160 3.02 -4.55 16.83
C LEU A 160 3.60 -4.06 18.17
N VAL A 161 2.84 -3.29 18.95
CA VAL A 161 3.25 -2.88 20.31
C VAL A 161 3.34 -4.09 21.24
N ILE A 162 2.36 -5.00 21.21
CA ILE A 162 2.39 -6.24 21.99
C ILE A 162 3.59 -7.10 21.56
N GLY A 163 3.84 -7.24 20.26
CA GLY A 163 5.00 -7.96 19.74
C GLY A 163 6.33 -7.33 20.17
N SER A 164 6.40 -5.99 20.28
CA SER A 164 7.59 -5.30 20.78
C SER A 164 7.85 -5.57 22.26
N LEU A 165 6.79 -5.58 23.07
CA LEU A 165 6.87 -5.98 24.47
C LEU A 165 7.28 -7.45 24.59
N ASP A 166 6.68 -8.34 23.81
CA ASP A 166 7.05 -9.75 23.80
C ASP A 166 8.52 -9.97 23.41
N ALA A 167 9.00 -9.27 22.38
CA ALA A 167 10.41 -9.33 21.97
C ALA A 167 11.35 -8.94 23.12
N THR A 168 11.04 -7.89 23.88
CA THR A 168 11.91 -7.42 24.98
C THR A 168 11.80 -8.25 26.25
N THR A 169 10.59 -8.68 26.62
CA THR A 169 10.35 -9.36 27.89
C THR A 169 10.39 -10.88 27.79
N GLY A 170 10.33 -11.45 26.58
CA GLY A 170 10.15 -12.89 26.38
C GLY A 170 8.80 -13.39 26.92
N LEU A 171 7.72 -12.61 26.73
CA LEU A 171 6.40 -12.93 27.30
C LEU A 171 5.91 -14.32 26.84
N HIS A 172 6.23 -14.70 25.61
CA HIS A 172 5.96 -16.00 25.03
C HIS A 172 6.53 -17.18 25.82
N GLN A 173 7.59 -16.98 26.59
CA GLN A 173 8.19 -18.05 27.41
C GLN A 173 7.36 -18.37 28.66
N LEU A 174 6.49 -17.44 29.09
CA LEU A 174 5.63 -17.64 30.26
C LEU A 174 4.35 -18.40 29.90
N LEU A 175 3.94 -18.42 28.64
CA LEU A 175 2.67 -19.01 28.22
C LEU A 175 2.68 -20.55 28.21
N PRO A 176 3.70 -21.25 27.69
CA PRO A 176 3.76 -22.71 27.68
C PRO A 176 3.55 -23.35 29.06
N PRO A 177 4.32 -22.99 30.12
CA PRO A 177 4.13 -23.61 31.43
C PRO A 177 2.76 -23.29 32.04
N ALA A 178 2.24 -22.07 31.83
CA ALA A 178 0.92 -21.69 32.33
C ALA A 178 -0.22 -22.49 31.66
N MET A 179 -0.13 -22.69 30.35
CA MET A 179 -1.12 -23.46 29.58
C MET A 179 -1.02 -24.96 29.87
N CYS A 180 0.19 -25.50 30.03
CA CYS A 180 0.40 -26.88 30.46
C CYS A 180 -0.19 -27.11 31.86
N ALA A 181 0.00 -26.18 32.80
CA ALA A 181 -0.60 -26.25 34.13
C ALA A 181 -2.15 -26.15 34.09
N ALA A 182 -2.70 -25.31 33.23
CA ALA A 182 -4.14 -25.10 33.13
C ALA A 182 -4.88 -26.24 32.41
N THR A 183 -4.27 -26.83 31.38
CA THR A 183 -4.91 -27.85 30.54
C THR A 183 -4.52 -29.28 30.92
N GLY A 184 -3.36 -29.48 31.54
CA GLY A 184 -2.76 -30.80 31.76
C GLY A 184 -2.22 -31.45 30.49
N ILE A 185 -2.15 -30.72 29.36
CA ILE A 185 -1.74 -31.26 28.06
C ILE A 185 -0.39 -30.65 27.66
N THR A 186 0.64 -31.49 27.58
CA THR A 186 1.97 -31.14 27.04
C THR A 186 2.04 -31.52 25.55
N VAL A 187 1.43 -30.71 24.68
CA VAL A 187 1.57 -30.91 23.23
C VAL A 187 3.00 -30.52 22.82
N TYR A 188 3.72 -31.43 22.18
CA TYR A 188 5.12 -31.24 21.74
C TYR A 188 6.13 -31.04 22.90
N GLY A 189 5.86 -31.63 24.07
CA GLY A 189 6.79 -31.70 25.20
C GLY A 189 6.77 -30.48 26.11
N ASP A 190 7.09 -29.29 25.60
CA ASP A 190 7.25 -28.07 26.40
C ASP A 190 5.99 -27.17 26.43
N GLY A 191 5.03 -27.42 25.55
CA GLY A 191 3.81 -26.62 25.38
C GLY A 191 3.99 -25.40 24.48
N THR A 192 5.11 -25.26 23.76
CA THR A 192 5.40 -24.15 22.84
C THR A 192 4.33 -23.99 21.74
N ILE A 193 3.66 -25.09 21.39
CA ILE A 193 2.52 -25.08 20.45
C ILE A 193 1.39 -24.14 20.88
N TRP A 194 1.12 -23.97 22.19
CA TRP A 194 0.05 -23.09 22.66
C TRP A 194 0.30 -21.63 22.28
N TRP A 195 1.53 -21.17 22.44
CA TRP A 195 1.92 -19.83 22.01
C TRP A 195 1.89 -19.71 20.49
N LEU A 196 2.44 -20.69 19.77
CA LEU A 196 2.44 -20.67 18.30
C LEU A 196 1.03 -20.61 17.73
N LEU A 197 0.06 -21.35 18.28
CA LEU A 197 -1.34 -21.30 17.85
C LEU A 197 -1.98 -19.93 18.12
N LEU A 198 -1.78 -19.39 19.32
CA LEU A 198 -2.33 -18.08 19.68
C LEU A 198 -1.73 -16.96 18.82
N ALA A 199 -0.39 -16.92 18.72
CA ALA A 199 0.34 -15.93 17.96
C ALA A 199 0.02 -16.04 16.46
N SER A 200 0.02 -17.25 15.90
CA SER A 200 -0.29 -17.46 14.47
C SER A 200 -1.73 -17.05 14.15
N ALA A 201 -2.71 -17.31 14.99
CA ALA A 201 -4.10 -16.87 14.76
C ALA A 201 -4.20 -15.33 14.70
N VAL A 202 -3.55 -14.62 15.62
CA VAL A 202 -3.55 -13.15 15.65
C VAL A 202 -2.78 -12.56 14.45
N ILE A 203 -1.59 -13.11 14.16
CA ILE A 203 -0.74 -12.68 13.05
C ILE A 203 -1.46 -12.95 11.73
N LEU A 204 -2.07 -14.13 11.53
CA LEU A 204 -2.77 -14.49 10.30
C LEU A 204 -3.95 -13.55 10.04
N ALA A 205 -4.75 -13.23 11.06
CA ALA A 205 -5.84 -12.26 10.95
C ALA A 205 -5.33 -10.87 10.53
N CYS A 206 -4.23 -10.40 11.12
CA CYS A 206 -3.61 -9.12 10.79
C CYS A 206 -2.97 -9.11 9.40
N THR A 207 -2.29 -10.19 9.02
CA THR A 207 -1.61 -10.38 7.74
C THR A 207 -2.61 -10.45 6.61
N PHE A 208 -3.64 -11.28 6.72
CA PHE A 208 -4.71 -11.38 5.72
C PHE A 208 -5.31 -10.01 5.43
N ARG A 209 -5.61 -9.26 6.50
CA ARG A 209 -6.09 -7.89 6.38
C ARG A 209 -5.09 -6.96 5.70
N SER A 210 -3.83 -7.01 6.12
CA SER A 210 -2.77 -6.12 5.61
C SER A 210 -2.53 -6.36 4.12
N ILE A 211 -2.51 -7.60 3.65
CA ILE A 211 -2.32 -7.96 2.23
C ILE A 211 -3.35 -7.27 1.33
N LEU A 212 -4.63 -7.29 1.73
CA LEU A 212 -5.71 -6.67 0.94
C LEU A 212 -5.54 -5.15 0.78
N GLU A 213 -4.90 -4.50 1.75
CA GLU A 213 -4.67 -3.06 1.76
C GLU A 213 -3.33 -2.69 1.13
N LEU A 214 -2.30 -3.52 1.28
CA LEU A 214 -0.95 -3.32 0.76
C LEU A 214 -0.87 -3.51 -0.76
N ARG A 215 -1.77 -4.30 -1.36
CA ARG A 215 -1.80 -4.59 -2.81
C ARG A 215 -1.81 -3.37 -3.74
N TYR A 216 -2.18 -2.19 -3.21
CA TYR A 216 -2.16 -0.94 -3.97
C TYR A 216 -0.76 -0.34 -4.12
N SER A 217 0.22 -0.84 -3.35
CA SER A 217 1.63 -0.43 -3.40
C SER A 217 2.51 -1.65 -3.59
N ALA A 218 3.05 -1.81 -4.82
CA ALA A 218 3.92 -2.94 -5.17
C ALA A 218 5.16 -3.02 -4.25
N LEU A 219 5.81 -1.88 -4.00
CA LEU A 219 7.00 -1.82 -3.13
C LEU A 219 6.69 -2.27 -1.70
N ALA A 220 5.56 -1.82 -1.14
CA ALA A 220 5.14 -2.24 0.20
C ALA A 220 4.77 -3.72 0.26
N THR A 221 4.16 -4.25 -0.81
CA THR A 221 3.81 -5.67 -0.93
C THR A 221 5.07 -6.53 -1.01
N VAL A 222 6.07 -6.16 -1.81
CA VAL A 222 7.35 -6.89 -1.90
C VAL A 222 8.06 -6.91 -0.55
N ALA A 223 8.17 -5.76 0.12
CA ALA A 223 8.77 -5.68 1.45
C ALA A 223 8.01 -6.52 2.48
N PHE A 224 6.68 -6.58 2.39
CA PHE A 224 5.84 -7.43 3.24
C PHE A 224 6.09 -8.92 2.99
N LEU A 225 6.22 -9.34 1.73
CA LEU A 225 6.53 -10.73 1.39
C LEU A 225 7.91 -11.15 1.89
N ILE A 226 8.90 -10.26 1.81
CA ILE A 226 10.23 -10.49 2.41
C ILE A 226 10.10 -10.66 3.93
N ALA A 227 9.30 -9.82 4.59
CA ALA A 227 9.05 -9.93 6.03
C ALA A 227 8.45 -11.29 6.40
N MET A 228 7.39 -11.69 5.69
CA MET A 228 6.74 -13.00 5.88
C MET A 228 7.69 -14.15 5.59
N GLY A 229 8.54 -14.05 4.57
CA GLY A 229 9.58 -15.03 4.27
C GLY A 229 10.56 -15.21 5.43
N GLY A 230 11.03 -14.12 6.03
CA GLY A 230 11.91 -14.15 7.20
C GLY A 230 11.26 -14.82 8.41
N TYR A 231 10.01 -14.49 8.72
CA TYR A 231 9.27 -15.15 9.80
C TYR A 231 8.99 -16.63 9.54
N SER A 232 8.56 -16.97 8.33
CA SER A 232 8.32 -18.37 7.94
C SER A 232 9.61 -19.19 8.01
N TRP A 233 10.74 -18.64 7.57
CA TRP A 233 12.03 -19.32 7.67
C TRP A 233 12.45 -19.56 9.12
N ALA A 234 12.29 -18.56 9.99
CA ALA A 234 12.54 -18.73 11.42
C ALA A 234 11.62 -19.78 12.06
N ALA A 235 10.34 -19.80 11.71
CA ALA A 235 9.38 -20.79 12.19
C ALA A 235 9.75 -22.21 11.74
N LEU A 236 10.17 -22.39 10.49
CA LEU A 236 10.64 -23.69 9.97
C LEU A 236 11.90 -24.19 10.70
N MET A 237 12.82 -23.29 11.03
CA MET A 237 14.00 -23.62 11.84
C MET A 237 13.63 -23.99 13.28
N LEU A 238 12.67 -23.28 13.88
CA LEU A 238 12.19 -23.57 15.24
C LEU A 238 11.46 -24.92 15.33
N LEU A 239 10.73 -25.30 14.28
CA LEU A 239 10.06 -26.59 14.16
C LEU A 239 11.01 -27.73 13.75
N GLU A 240 12.32 -27.44 13.62
CA GLU A 240 13.34 -28.39 13.17
C GLU A 240 13.04 -29.02 11.79
N VAL A 241 12.20 -28.37 10.98
CA VAL A 241 11.89 -28.79 9.60
C VAL A 241 13.07 -28.48 8.68
N VAL A 242 13.80 -27.41 8.99
CA VAL A 242 15.00 -26.98 8.26
C VAL A 242 16.15 -26.85 9.27
N TRP A 243 17.34 -27.26 8.84
CA TRP A 243 18.58 -27.11 9.62
C TRP A 243 19.45 -25.99 9.08
N ALA A 244 20.19 -25.33 9.97
CA ALA A 244 21.16 -24.34 9.57
C ALA A 244 22.32 -24.95 8.77
N PRO A 245 22.91 -24.21 7.81
CA PRO A 245 24.11 -24.65 7.11
C PRO A 245 25.23 -25.03 8.08
N ARG A 246 26.02 -26.06 7.72
CA ARG A 246 27.16 -26.50 8.55
C ARG A 246 28.10 -25.31 8.84
N GLY A 247 28.37 -25.09 10.12
CA GLY A 247 29.25 -24.01 10.59
C GLY A 247 28.53 -22.74 11.03
N LEU A 248 27.22 -22.62 10.79
CA LEU A 248 26.39 -21.56 11.36
C LEU A 248 25.55 -22.13 12.50
N ASP A 249 25.46 -21.37 13.59
CA ASP A 249 24.56 -21.70 14.70
C ASP A 249 23.09 -21.51 14.25
N GLN A 250 22.25 -22.49 14.56
CA GLN A 250 20.82 -22.46 14.21
C GLN A 250 20.10 -21.31 14.90
N VAL A 251 20.48 -20.99 16.14
CA VAL A 251 19.91 -19.88 16.91
C VAL A 251 20.21 -18.55 16.23
N MET A 252 21.43 -18.37 15.73
CA MET A 252 21.86 -17.19 15.00
C MET A 252 21.07 -17.01 13.69
N VAL A 253 20.97 -18.07 12.88
CA VAL A 253 20.22 -18.00 11.61
C VAL A 253 18.74 -17.72 11.84
N ALA A 254 18.15 -18.33 12.87
CA ALA A 254 16.76 -18.05 13.26
C ALA A 254 16.59 -16.58 13.71
N SER A 255 17.50 -16.08 14.56
CA SER A 255 17.51 -14.68 15.02
C SER A 255 17.62 -13.69 13.86
N ALA A 256 18.59 -13.88 12.97
CA ALA A 256 18.78 -13.04 11.80
C ALA A 256 17.52 -12.99 10.91
N SER A 257 16.84 -14.14 10.78
CA SER A 257 15.62 -14.27 9.99
C SER A 257 14.43 -13.56 10.65
N VAL A 258 14.28 -13.69 11.97
CA VAL A 258 13.28 -12.95 12.75
C VAL A 258 13.53 -11.44 12.67
N LEU A 259 14.79 -11.01 12.84
CA LEU A 259 15.15 -9.58 12.78
C LEU A 259 14.94 -8.99 11.38
N SER A 260 15.25 -9.77 10.34
CA SER A 260 14.92 -9.44 8.95
C SER A 260 13.40 -9.36 8.72
N GLY A 261 12.63 -10.23 9.37
CA GLY A 261 11.15 -10.18 9.39
C GLY A 261 10.64 -8.86 9.96
N HIS A 262 11.11 -8.48 11.16
CA HIS A 262 10.77 -7.21 11.80
C HIS A 262 11.10 -6.00 10.93
N PHE A 263 12.30 -6.00 10.37
CA PHE A 263 12.78 -4.91 9.53
C PHE A 263 12.02 -4.83 8.19
N GLY A 264 11.74 -5.97 7.56
CA GLY A 264 10.91 -6.03 6.35
C GLY A 264 9.51 -5.48 6.60
N LEU A 265 8.92 -5.76 7.77
CA LEU A 265 7.63 -5.23 8.17
C LEU A 265 7.68 -3.70 8.36
N LEU A 266 8.72 -3.19 9.02
CA LEU A 266 8.99 -1.75 9.11
C LEU A 266 9.09 -1.11 7.72
N MET A 267 9.86 -1.70 6.81
CA MET A 267 10.03 -1.21 5.44
C MET A 267 8.72 -1.26 4.64
N SER A 268 7.91 -2.30 4.82
CA SER A 268 6.59 -2.40 4.20
C SER A 268 5.69 -1.25 4.63
N LEU A 269 5.58 -0.99 5.93
CA LEU A 269 4.76 0.10 6.46
C LEU A 269 5.33 1.48 6.11
N ALA A 270 6.64 1.65 6.03
CA ALA A 270 7.27 2.88 5.56
C ALA A 270 6.92 3.16 4.08
N CYS A 271 7.00 2.15 3.22
CA CYS A 271 6.62 2.27 1.81
C CYS A 271 5.11 2.52 1.64
N TYR A 272 4.28 1.85 2.44
CA TYR A 272 2.82 2.01 2.38
C TYR A 272 2.37 3.38 2.91
N SER A 273 2.89 3.81 4.06
CA SER A 273 2.60 5.14 4.62
C SER A 273 2.99 6.26 3.66
N ARG A 274 4.15 6.15 2.99
CA ARG A 274 4.54 7.04 1.92
C ARG A 274 3.54 7.05 0.76
N HIS A 275 3.08 5.88 0.31
CA HIS A 275 2.08 5.77 -0.75
C HIS A 275 0.76 6.46 -0.37
N VAL A 276 0.25 6.21 0.85
CA VAL A 276 -0.97 6.84 1.37
C VAL A 276 -0.79 8.36 1.51
N TYR A 277 0.37 8.81 1.97
CA TYR A 277 0.68 10.24 2.08
C TYR A 277 0.66 10.93 0.72
N LEU A 278 1.32 10.37 -0.30
CA LEU A 278 1.32 10.95 -1.65
C LEU A 278 -0.07 10.91 -2.32
N ASP A 279 -0.88 9.89 -2.03
CA ASP A 279 -2.27 9.81 -2.47
C ASP A 279 -3.12 10.90 -1.78
N ALA A 280 -2.90 11.16 -0.49
CA ALA A 280 -3.58 12.23 0.25
C ALA A 280 -3.20 13.63 -0.26
N GLN A 281 -1.95 13.86 -0.65
CA GLN A 281 -1.50 15.11 -1.26
C GLN A 281 -1.90 15.27 -2.74
N GLY A 282 -2.59 14.28 -3.34
CA GLY A 282 -2.96 14.31 -4.76
C GLY A 282 -1.79 14.10 -5.73
N MET A 283 -0.57 13.94 -5.22
CA MET A 283 0.65 13.74 -6.03
C MET A 283 0.74 12.33 -6.63
N GLY A 284 0.02 11.35 -6.07
CA GLY A 284 0.08 9.95 -6.47
C GLY A 284 -0.72 9.58 -7.73
N LYS A 285 -1.66 10.43 -8.17
CA LYS A 285 -2.44 10.17 -9.39
C LYS A 285 -1.66 10.72 -10.58
N ARG A 286 -0.96 9.86 -11.32
CA ARG A 286 -0.60 10.15 -12.72
C ARG A 286 -1.89 10.64 -13.35
N SER A 287 -1.93 11.93 -13.73
CA SER A 287 -3.06 12.52 -14.45
C SER A 287 -3.47 11.50 -15.47
N ARG A 288 -4.62 10.84 -15.24
CA ARG A 288 -5.11 9.79 -16.11
C ARG A 288 -5.24 10.53 -17.40
N ARG A 289 -4.28 10.36 -18.32
CA ARG A 289 -4.25 11.05 -19.61
C ARG A 289 -5.65 10.84 -20.12
N VAL A 290 -6.46 11.89 -20.05
CA VAL A 290 -7.78 11.89 -20.61
C VAL A 290 -7.41 11.85 -22.07
N SER A 291 -7.32 10.63 -22.61
CA SER A 291 -6.96 10.41 -24.00
C SER A 291 -7.88 11.36 -24.73
N PRO A 292 -7.34 12.42 -25.35
CA PRO A 292 -8.15 13.50 -25.88
C PRO A 292 -9.19 12.81 -26.72
N ARG A 293 -10.43 12.88 -26.23
CA ARG A 293 -11.53 12.10 -26.80
C ARG A 293 -11.67 12.74 -28.15
N GLY A 294 -11.12 12.06 -29.16
CA GLY A 294 -10.99 12.58 -30.51
C GLY A 294 -12.27 13.31 -30.84
N GLU A 295 -12.16 14.64 -30.88
CA GLU A 295 -13.16 15.45 -31.52
C GLU A 295 -13.12 14.95 -32.95
N THR A 296 -14.04 14.04 -33.27
CA THR A 296 -14.39 13.72 -34.64
C THR A 296 -14.60 15.07 -35.31
N PRO A 297 -13.75 15.45 -36.29
CA PRO A 297 -13.95 16.66 -37.05
C PRO A 297 -15.37 16.57 -37.57
N GLY A 298 -16.18 17.57 -37.25
CA GLY A 298 -17.51 17.68 -37.83
C GLY A 298 -17.33 17.75 -39.35
N GLU A 299 -17.73 16.68 -40.03
CA GLU A 299 -18.18 16.75 -41.41
C GLU A 299 -19.37 17.72 -41.45
N GLY A 300 -19.09 18.93 -41.94
CA GLY A 300 -20.08 19.94 -42.25
C GLY A 300 -19.35 21.10 -42.92
N GLY A 301 -19.54 21.40 -44.19
CA GLY A 301 -20.38 20.78 -45.21
C GLY A 301 -19.96 21.32 -46.57
N GLU A 302 -20.34 20.59 -47.62
CA GLU A 302 -20.31 21.05 -48.99
C GLU A 302 -21.04 22.40 -49.12
N SER A 303 -20.33 23.45 -49.53
CA SER A 303 -20.96 24.62 -50.14
C SER A 303 -20.23 24.92 -51.44
N ASN A 304 -21.03 24.91 -52.51
CA ASN A 304 -20.66 25.07 -53.91
C ASN A 304 -19.86 26.35 -54.22
N ALA A 305 -19.03 26.21 -55.26
CA ALA A 305 -18.26 27.18 -56.05
C ALA A 305 -19.11 28.40 -56.60
N PRO A 306 -18.58 29.43 -57.31
CA PRO A 306 -17.32 29.45 -58.08
C PRO A 306 -16.49 30.77 -58.16
N ALA A 307 -15.41 30.64 -58.93
CA ALA A 307 -14.36 31.58 -59.34
C ALA A 307 -14.75 33.03 -59.71
N ALA A 308 -13.87 33.97 -59.34
CA ALA A 308 -13.33 35.01 -60.24
C ALA A 308 -12.17 35.78 -59.56
N ALA A 309 -11.02 35.83 -60.24
CA ALA A 309 -9.97 36.86 -60.09
C ALA A 309 -10.46 38.19 -60.76
N PRO A 310 -9.73 39.34 -60.77
CA PRO A 310 -8.30 39.52 -60.53
C PRO A 310 -7.83 40.86 -59.88
N ASP A 311 -6.51 40.96 -59.74
CA ASP A 311 -5.64 42.13 -59.97
C ASP A 311 -5.58 43.30 -58.94
N VAL A 312 -4.47 44.05 -59.05
CA VAL A 312 -4.19 45.42 -58.57
C VAL A 312 -3.13 45.57 -57.45
N LEU A 313 -1.90 45.77 -57.96
CA LEU A 313 -0.91 46.81 -57.64
C LEU A 313 0.20 46.60 -56.58
N ALA A 314 1.40 46.73 -57.14
CA ALA A 314 2.70 46.90 -56.53
C ALA A 314 2.90 48.27 -55.87
N PHE A 315 3.84 48.32 -54.92
CA PHE A 315 4.72 49.48 -54.71
C PHE A 315 6.14 49.00 -54.37
N PRO A 316 7.20 49.62 -54.94
CA PRO A 316 8.58 49.42 -54.54
C PRO A 316 8.99 50.46 -53.48
N VAL A 317 9.83 50.08 -52.52
CA VAL A 317 10.57 51.04 -51.69
C VAL A 317 12.06 50.66 -51.72
N PRO A 318 12.95 51.59 -52.14
CA PRO A 318 14.38 51.36 -52.22
C PRO A 318 15.11 51.77 -50.92
N GLY A 319 16.10 50.96 -50.56
CA GLY A 319 17.41 51.37 -50.03
C GLY A 319 17.47 51.98 -48.62
N GLU A 320 18.05 51.23 -47.69
CA GLU A 320 19.04 51.80 -46.76
C GLU A 320 20.07 50.73 -46.40
N GLU A 321 21.30 50.97 -46.84
CA GLU A 321 22.52 50.30 -46.38
C GLU A 321 22.77 50.69 -44.91
N LEU A 322 23.14 49.71 -44.07
CA LEU A 322 24.20 49.93 -43.07
C LEU A 322 24.76 48.61 -42.55
N ASP A 323 25.98 48.38 -43.03
CA ASP A 323 27.10 47.67 -42.45
C ASP A 323 27.14 47.62 -40.91
N SER A 324 27.32 46.41 -40.32
CA SER A 324 28.55 46.06 -39.59
C SER A 324 28.40 44.88 -38.61
N THR A 325 29.31 43.92 -38.81
CA THR A 325 30.01 43.04 -37.85
C THR A 325 29.40 41.74 -37.29
N PRO A 326 30.28 40.73 -37.05
CA PRO A 326 29.90 39.31 -36.93
C PRO A 326 30.00 38.78 -35.50
N ALA A 327 29.10 37.87 -35.14
CA ALA A 327 29.28 36.93 -34.03
C ALA A 327 28.43 35.68 -34.35
N GLU A 328 29.01 34.58 -34.82
CA GLU A 328 29.75 33.59 -34.03
C GLU A 328 28.83 32.51 -33.42
N LYS A 329 28.95 31.32 -34.04
CA LYS A 329 28.86 29.94 -33.50
C LYS A 329 27.52 29.19 -33.38
N ASP A 330 27.54 28.10 -34.16
CA ASP A 330 27.26 26.71 -33.78
C ASP A 330 25.82 26.25 -33.60
N TYR A 331 25.16 26.03 -34.74
CA TYR A 331 24.20 24.95 -34.89
C TYR A 331 24.94 23.62 -35.08
N ILE A 332 25.07 22.84 -34.00
CA ILE A 332 25.26 21.38 -34.14
C ILE A 332 23.90 20.77 -34.43
N ARG A 333 23.72 20.56 -35.74
CA ARG A 333 22.96 19.50 -36.37
C ARG A 333 23.44 18.16 -35.80
N ASP A 334 22.56 17.42 -35.14
CA ASP A 334 22.74 15.97 -35.07
C ASP A 334 21.46 15.24 -35.45
N SER A 335 21.64 14.44 -36.50
CA SER A 335 20.66 13.60 -37.14
C SER A 335 21.11 12.16 -36.90
N ARG A 336 20.45 11.45 -35.99
CA ARG A 336 20.60 9.99 -35.89
C ARG A 336 19.31 9.40 -35.33
N ALA A 337 18.38 9.04 -36.20
CA ALA A 337 18.28 7.73 -36.86
C ALA A 337 17.76 6.65 -35.92
N LYS A 338 16.58 6.14 -36.31
CA LYS A 338 15.81 5.01 -35.80
C LYS A 338 16.64 3.74 -35.56
N ALA A 339 16.32 3.06 -34.47
CA ALA A 339 16.20 1.61 -34.31
C ALA A 339 15.17 1.45 -33.17
N ASP A 340 13.94 0.97 -33.38
CA ASP A 340 13.52 -0.38 -33.78
C ASP A 340 14.30 -1.47 -33.03
N GLU A 341 13.87 -1.72 -31.79
CA GLU A 341 13.98 -3.05 -31.17
C GLU A 341 12.60 -3.43 -30.61
N ASP A 342 11.96 -4.33 -31.36
CA ASP A 342 10.95 -5.25 -30.90
C ASP A 342 11.55 -6.15 -29.80
N GLU A 343 10.97 -6.15 -28.61
CA GLU A 343 11.05 -7.31 -27.72
C GLU A 343 9.69 -7.55 -27.06
N ALA A 344 8.83 -8.19 -27.85
CA ALA A 344 7.65 -8.89 -27.36
C ALA A 344 8.10 -10.21 -26.74
N ALA A 345 8.29 -10.23 -25.43
CA ALA A 345 8.26 -11.47 -24.65
C ALA A 345 6.83 -11.70 -24.17
N ASP A 346 6.21 -12.65 -24.86
CA ASP A 346 4.84 -13.10 -24.73
C ASP A 346 4.57 -13.78 -23.38
N SER A 347 3.31 -13.66 -23.01
CA SER A 347 2.61 -14.13 -21.83
C SER A 347 2.78 -15.63 -21.55
N LEU A 348 3.33 -15.97 -20.38
CA LEU A 348 3.08 -17.25 -19.73
C LEU A 348 1.74 -17.16 -18.99
N ALA A 349 0.68 -17.61 -19.66
CA ALA A 349 -0.51 -18.11 -18.99
C ALA A 349 -0.15 -19.41 -18.28
N VAL A 350 -0.05 -19.37 -16.95
CA VAL A 350 -0.03 -20.58 -16.13
C VAL A 350 -1.48 -20.97 -15.89
N ASP A 351 -1.88 -22.01 -16.61
CA ASP A 351 -3.06 -22.82 -16.36
C ASP A 351 -2.76 -23.67 -15.12
N GLU A 352 -3.41 -23.37 -14.00
CA GLU A 352 -3.28 -24.14 -12.76
C GLU A 352 -4.54 -25.01 -12.58
N SER A 353 -4.65 -26.03 -13.42
CA SER A 353 -5.47 -27.21 -13.17
C SER A 353 -4.61 -28.25 -12.44
N LEU A 354 -4.49 -28.14 -11.12
CA LEU A 354 -3.99 -29.23 -10.29
C LEU A 354 -5.17 -29.88 -9.57
N ALA A 355 -5.62 -30.97 -10.18
CA ALA A 355 -6.33 -32.03 -9.49
C ALA A 355 -5.39 -32.59 -8.40
N VAL A 356 -5.87 -32.55 -7.15
CA VAL A 356 -5.33 -33.37 -6.07
C VAL A 356 -6.42 -34.37 -5.72
N ASP A 357 -6.25 -35.58 -6.24
CA ASP A 357 -6.73 -36.79 -5.61
C ASP A 357 -5.98 -36.94 -4.28
N GLU A 358 -6.67 -36.76 -3.16
CA GLU A 358 -6.26 -37.47 -1.94
C GLU A 358 -7.49 -37.92 -1.14
N VAL A 359 -7.55 -39.23 -1.01
CA VAL A 359 -8.56 -40.04 -0.36
C VAL A 359 -8.53 -39.80 1.14
N VAL A 360 -9.63 -39.29 1.71
CA VAL A 360 -9.94 -39.45 3.13
C VAL A 360 -11.35 -40.05 3.23
N GLN A 361 -11.39 -41.35 3.50
CA GLN A 361 -12.58 -42.05 3.97
C GLN A 361 -12.99 -41.50 5.34
N GLY A 362 -14.15 -40.86 5.39
CA GLY A 362 -14.81 -40.48 6.63
C GLY A 362 -16.30 -40.28 6.37
N ASP A 363 -17.11 -41.26 6.77
CA ASP A 363 -18.57 -41.26 6.74
C ASP A 363 -19.15 -39.95 7.30
N PHE A 364 -19.73 -39.12 6.44
CA PHE A 364 -20.67 -38.08 6.86
C PHE A 364 -21.76 -37.90 5.79
N ALA A 365 -22.89 -38.56 6.04
CA ALA A 365 -24.12 -38.40 5.28
C ALA A 365 -24.71 -37.00 5.51
N THR A 366 -24.49 -36.08 4.56
CA THR A 366 -25.38 -34.97 4.15
C THR A 366 -24.71 -34.21 2.99
N VAL A 367 -24.84 -34.68 1.74
CA VAL A 367 -24.21 -34.03 0.56
C VAL A 367 -25.22 -33.43 -0.43
N ASP A 368 -26.52 -33.77 -0.37
CA ASP A 368 -27.49 -33.30 -1.38
C ASP A 368 -27.88 -31.80 -1.31
N ALA A 369 -27.48 -31.06 -0.27
CA ALA A 369 -27.82 -29.63 -0.15
C ALA A 369 -26.68 -28.66 -0.55
N ALA A 370 -25.45 -29.16 -0.74
CA ALA A 370 -24.29 -28.31 -1.03
C ALA A 370 -24.06 -28.11 -2.55
N GLU A 371 -24.45 -29.07 -3.39
CA GLU A 371 -24.26 -28.97 -4.84
C GLU A 371 -25.18 -27.93 -5.50
N GLU A 372 -26.40 -27.72 -4.97
CA GLU A 372 -27.33 -26.73 -5.52
C GLU A 372 -26.85 -25.27 -5.29
N PHE A 373 -26.13 -25.01 -4.20
CA PHE A 373 -25.62 -23.66 -3.89
C PHE A 373 -24.32 -23.31 -4.64
N VAL A 374 -23.50 -24.32 -4.98
CA VAL A 374 -22.27 -24.13 -5.76
C VAL A 374 -22.55 -23.95 -7.26
N ALA A 375 -23.64 -24.54 -7.77
CA ALA A 375 -24.11 -24.34 -9.14
C ALA A 375 -24.62 -22.91 -9.40
N GLU A 376 -25.16 -22.20 -8.39
CA GLU A 376 -25.67 -20.84 -8.56
C GLU A 376 -24.55 -19.76 -8.51
N LEU A 377 -23.39 -20.08 -7.91
CA LEU A 377 -22.26 -19.15 -7.75
C LEU A 377 -21.24 -19.19 -8.90
N SER A 378 -21.32 -20.18 -9.79
CA SER A 378 -20.33 -20.44 -10.84
C SER A 378 -20.73 -19.94 -12.24
N ALA A 379 -21.89 -19.30 -12.41
CA ALA A 379 -22.22 -18.62 -13.65
C ALA A 379 -21.45 -17.28 -13.77
N PRO A 380 -20.49 -17.13 -14.71
CA PRO A 380 -19.80 -15.85 -14.89
C PRO A 380 -20.82 -14.79 -15.27
N LYS A 381 -20.94 -13.74 -14.45
CA LYS A 381 -21.76 -12.56 -14.76
C LYS A 381 -21.21 -11.88 -16.01
N GLN A 382 -21.69 -12.31 -17.18
CA GLN A 382 -21.39 -11.71 -18.47
C GLN A 382 -21.69 -10.21 -18.36
N ARG A 383 -20.63 -9.40 -18.43
CA ARG A 383 -20.74 -7.95 -18.32
C ARG A 383 -21.46 -7.43 -19.57
N LEU A 384 -22.78 -7.27 -19.46
CA LEU A 384 -23.63 -6.68 -20.50
C LEU A 384 -22.98 -5.40 -21.05
N SER A 385 -22.77 -5.39 -22.37
CA SER A 385 -22.21 -4.25 -23.10
C SER A 385 -23.00 -2.96 -22.84
N LYS A 386 -22.33 -1.80 -22.92
CA LYS A 386 -23.00 -0.48 -22.77
C LYS A 386 -24.19 -0.32 -23.71
N ALA A 387 -24.10 -0.86 -24.93
CA ALA A 387 -25.19 -0.85 -25.91
C ALA A 387 -26.41 -1.64 -25.41
N GLU A 388 -26.15 -2.80 -24.81
CA GLU A 388 -27.18 -3.71 -24.32
C GLU A 388 -27.88 -3.18 -23.07
N ARG A 389 -27.14 -2.53 -22.15
CA ARG A 389 -27.73 -1.81 -21.01
C ARG A 389 -28.64 -0.67 -21.46
N ARG A 390 -28.27 0.06 -22.51
CA ARG A 390 -29.11 1.11 -23.11
C ARG A 390 -30.37 0.50 -23.76
N ARG A 391 -30.24 -0.63 -24.46
CA ARG A 391 -31.38 -1.34 -25.08
C ARG A 391 -32.37 -1.85 -24.04
N ARG A 392 -31.89 -2.47 -22.95
CA ARG A 392 -32.74 -2.91 -21.82
C ARG A 392 -33.44 -1.74 -21.11
N ARG A 393 -32.76 -0.59 -20.94
CA ARG A 393 -33.42 0.63 -20.41
C ARG A 393 -34.53 1.14 -21.33
N LYS A 394 -34.33 1.11 -22.65
CA LYS A 394 -35.33 1.55 -23.63
C LYS A 394 -36.54 0.59 -23.68
N GLN A 395 -36.30 -0.72 -23.58
CA GLN A 395 -37.37 -1.73 -23.46
C GLN A 395 -38.17 -1.58 -22.16
N ARG A 396 -37.53 -1.31 -21.02
CA ARG A 396 -38.26 -1.05 -19.76
C ARG A 396 -39.14 0.19 -19.84
N ARG A 397 -38.68 1.26 -20.48
CA ARG A 397 -39.49 2.48 -20.70
C ARG A 397 -40.70 2.22 -21.61
N ARG A 398 -40.55 1.37 -22.64
CA ARG A 398 -41.65 0.96 -23.53
C ARG A 398 -42.65 -0.02 -22.92
N LYS A 399 -42.29 -0.72 -21.84
CA LYS A 399 -43.21 -1.59 -21.10
C LYS A 399 -43.95 -0.84 -19.98
N ALA A 400 -43.48 0.35 -19.61
CA ALA A 400 -44.04 1.17 -18.55
C ALA A 400 -44.93 2.31 -19.07
N ALA A 401 -44.91 2.54 -20.38
CA ALA A 401 -45.85 3.36 -21.13
C ALA A 401 -46.75 2.42 -21.92
#